data_AF-A0A6B3E7L3-F1
#
_entry.id   AF-A0A6B3E7L3-F1
#
_cell.length_a   1.000
_cell.length_b   1.000
_cell.length_c   1.000
_cell.angle_alpha   90.00
_cell.angle_beta   90.00
_cell.angle_gamma   90.00
#
_symmetry.space_group_name_H-M   'P 1'
#
loop_
_entity.id
_entity.type
_entity.pdbx_description
1 polymer ?
#
loop_
_entity_poly.entity_id
_entity_poly.type
_entity_poly.pdbx_seq_one_letter_code
_entity_poly.pdbx_strand_id
1 'polypeptide(L)'
;MPENAAVDVIALAREAGWTLAVAESLTGGLVAAELTAAPGASAAFRGSVTAYETELKHRLLGVDPALLAREGAVHPEVAAQMASGARDVLGADWGAATTGVAGPEPQ
;
A
#
# COMPACT_ATOMS: atom_id res chain seq x y z
N MET A 1 22.55 -0.05 -13.99
CA MET A 1 21.32 0.79 -13.96
C MET A 1 20.82 0.73 -12.53
N PRO A 2 20.29 1.81 -11.93
CA PRO A 2 19.68 1.65 -10.62
C PRO A 2 18.56 0.62 -10.78
N GLU A 3 18.63 -0.40 -9.94
CA GLU A 3 17.69 -1.50 -9.83
C GLU A 3 16.28 -0.89 -9.70
N ASN A 4 15.43 -1.09 -10.71
CA ASN A 4 14.08 -0.53 -10.67
C ASN A 4 13.23 -1.51 -9.85
N ALA A 5 13.17 -1.27 -8.54
CA ALA A 5 12.48 -2.14 -7.60
C ALA A 5 11.03 -2.46 -8.01
N ALA A 6 10.32 -1.54 -8.68
CA ALA A 6 8.97 -1.82 -9.17
C ALA A 6 8.98 -2.87 -10.30
N VAL A 7 9.95 -2.79 -11.22
CA VAL A 7 10.15 -3.81 -12.27
C VAL A 7 10.45 -5.16 -11.66
N ASP A 8 11.34 -5.22 -10.67
CA ASP A 8 11.74 -6.48 -10.03
C ASP A 8 10.58 -7.10 -9.23
N VAL A 9 9.83 -6.30 -8.48
CA VAL A 9 8.63 -6.75 -7.76
C VAL A 9 7.58 -7.32 -8.71
N ILE A 10 7.31 -6.63 -9.82
CA ILE A 10 6.35 -7.12 -10.82
C ILE A 10 6.85 -8.39 -11.51
N ALA A 11 8.14 -8.48 -11.85
CA ALA A 11 8.72 -9.68 -12.43
C ALA A 11 8.58 -10.88 -11.50
N LEU A 12 8.99 -10.74 -10.23
CA LEU A 12 8.92 -11.80 -9.23
C LEU A 12 7.48 -12.24 -8.95
N ALA A 13 6.54 -11.29 -8.80
CA ALA A 13 5.13 -11.62 -8.60
C ALA A 13 4.55 -12.40 -9.78
N ARG A 14 4.87 -11.99 -11.02
CA ARG A 14 4.43 -12.70 -12.23
C ARG A 14 5.02 -14.11 -12.32
N GLU A 15 6.30 -14.27 -12.04
CA GLU A 15 6.98 -15.58 -12.04
C GLU A 15 6.39 -16.52 -10.99
N ALA A 16 6.00 -15.99 -9.83
CA ALA A 16 5.34 -16.75 -8.76
C ALA A 16 3.84 -16.97 -8.99
N GLY A 17 3.22 -16.34 -9.99
CA GLY A 17 1.77 -16.34 -10.19
C GLY A 17 0.99 -15.62 -9.09
N TRP A 18 1.65 -14.69 -8.39
CA TRP A 18 1.07 -13.89 -7.31
C TRP A 18 0.61 -12.52 -7.79
N THR A 19 -0.30 -11.96 -7.01
CA THR A 19 -0.86 -10.64 -7.21
C THR A 19 -0.60 -9.72 -6.02
N LEU A 20 -0.45 -8.43 -6.27
CA LEU A 20 -0.10 -7.38 -5.31
C LEU A 20 -1.16 -6.27 -5.32
N ALA A 21 -1.53 -5.82 -4.12
CA ALA A 21 -2.32 -4.62 -3.86
C ALA A 21 -1.56 -3.67 -2.92
N VAL A 22 -1.80 -2.37 -3.04
CA VAL A 22 -1.11 -1.35 -2.23
C VAL A 22 -2.10 -0.42 -1.54
N ALA A 23 -1.89 -0.14 -0.26
CA ALA A 23 -2.50 0.99 0.44
C ALA A 23 -1.50 2.15 0.53
N GLU A 24 -1.90 3.35 0.13
CA GLU A 24 -1.04 4.53 0.17
C GLU A 24 -1.61 5.60 1.10
N SER A 25 -0.74 6.24 1.87
CA SER A 25 -1.05 7.48 2.59
C SER A 25 -0.18 8.60 2.04
N LEU A 26 1.00 8.86 2.65
CA LEU A 26 1.86 9.99 2.27
C LEU A 26 2.35 9.98 0.82
N THR A 27 2.40 8.81 0.18
CA THR A 27 2.86 8.67 -1.21
C THR A 27 1.80 9.05 -2.23
N GLY A 28 0.53 9.17 -1.83
CA GLY A 28 -0.51 9.78 -2.66
C GLY A 28 -0.81 9.08 -4.00
N GLY A 29 -0.40 7.83 -4.21
CA GLY A 29 -0.54 7.12 -5.48
C GLY A 29 0.78 6.90 -6.23
N LEU A 30 1.90 7.45 -5.75
CA LEU A 30 3.20 7.34 -6.42
C LEU A 30 3.71 5.90 -6.45
N VAL A 31 3.44 5.07 -5.43
CA VAL A 31 3.86 3.66 -5.46
C VAL A 31 3.08 2.90 -6.54
N ALA A 32 1.77 3.13 -6.64
CA ALA A 32 0.97 2.56 -7.71
C ALA A 32 1.41 3.05 -9.10
N ALA A 33 1.78 4.33 -9.23
CA ALA A 33 2.29 4.88 -10.49
C ALA A 33 3.57 4.16 -10.95
N GLU A 34 4.52 3.94 -10.05
CA GLU A 34 5.76 3.21 -10.36
C GLU A 34 5.48 1.74 -10.70
N LEU A 35 4.63 1.05 -9.92
CA LEU A 35 4.27 -0.35 -10.18
C LEU A 35 3.52 -0.52 -11.50
N THR A 36 2.64 0.40 -11.87
CA THR A 36 1.88 0.35 -13.13
C THR A 36 2.73 0.68 -14.35
N ALA A 37 3.80 1.46 -14.18
CA ALA A 37 4.77 1.76 -15.25
C ALA A 37 5.65 0.54 -15.60
N ALA A 38 5.78 -0.44 -14.70
CA ALA A 38 6.59 -1.63 -14.94
C ALA A 38 5.97 -2.56 -16.00
N PRO A 39 6.77 -3.11 -16.94
CA PRO A 39 6.28 -4.03 -17.96
C PRO A 39 5.58 -5.27 -17.36
N GLY A 40 4.34 -5.51 -17.80
CA GLY A 40 3.55 -6.65 -17.35
C GLY A 40 2.82 -6.44 -16.02
N ALA A 41 2.77 -5.21 -15.51
CA ALA A 41 2.06 -4.87 -14.27
C ALA A 41 0.61 -5.40 -14.25
N SER A 42 -0.10 -5.40 -15.36
CA SER A 42 -1.49 -5.91 -15.43
C SER A 42 -1.65 -7.39 -15.06
N ALA A 43 -0.58 -8.18 -15.10
CA ALA A 43 -0.60 -9.60 -14.71
C ALA A 43 -0.42 -9.81 -13.20
N ALA A 44 0.10 -8.83 -12.47
CA ALA A 44 0.45 -8.97 -11.05
C ALA A 44 -0.11 -7.86 -10.15
N PHE A 45 -0.26 -6.63 -10.62
CA PHE A 45 -0.77 -5.52 -9.82
C PHE A 45 -2.29 -5.39 -9.94
N ARG A 46 -3.00 -5.52 -8.82
CA ARG A 46 -4.46 -5.46 -8.73
C ARG A 46 -4.98 -4.04 -8.62
N GLY A 47 -4.18 -3.14 -8.07
CA GLY A 47 -4.54 -1.75 -7.86
C GLY A 47 -4.07 -1.23 -6.51
N SER A 48 -4.50 -0.01 -6.20
CA SER A 48 -4.22 0.63 -4.92
C SER A 48 -5.41 1.35 -4.33
N VAL A 49 -5.33 1.61 -3.03
CA VAL A 49 -6.25 2.46 -2.28
C VAL A 49 -5.43 3.58 -1.64
N THR A 50 -5.69 4.83 -2.04
CA THR A 50 -5.08 5.99 -1.39
C THR A 50 -5.96 6.46 -0.22
N ALA A 51 -5.57 6.10 1.00
CA ALA A 51 -6.24 6.44 2.26
C ALA A 51 -5.46 7.53 3.01
N TYR A 52 -5.45 8.74 2.44
CA TYR A 52 -4.71 9.89 2.98
C TYR A 52 -5.24 10.30 4.37
N GLU A 53 -6.56 10.47 4.47
CA GLU A 53 -7.25 10.77 5.73
C GLU A 53 -7.25 9.57 6.67
N THR A 54 -7.06 9.80 7.97
CA THR A 54 -7.06 8.76 9.02
C THR A 54 -8.35 7.93 9.00
N GLU A 55 -9.48 8.59 8.79
CA GLU A 55 -10.78 7.93 8.79
C GLU A 55 -10.95 6.96 7.59
N LEU A 56 -10.31 7.24 6.45
CA LEU A 56 -10.32 6.35 5.29
C LEU A 56 -9.50 5.08 5.53
N LYS A 57 -8.47 5.13 6.38
CA LYS A 57 -7.71 3.93 6.79
C LYS A 57 -8.64 2.93 7.48
N HIS A 58 -9.57 3.40 8.29
CA HIS A 58 -10.60 2.54 8.89
C HIS A 58 -11.63 2.09 7.84
N ARG A 59 -12.31 3.03 7.16
CA ARG A 59 -13.44 2.69 6.29
C ARG A 59 -13.09 1.82 5.10
N LEU A 60 -11.93 2.07 4.46
CA LEU A 60 -11.56 1.41 3.23
C LEU A 60 -10.63 0.22 3.46
N LEU A 61 -9.79 0.28 4.49
CA LEU A 61 -8.75 -0.71 4.73
C LEU A 61 -8.96 -1.51 6.03
N GLY A 62 -10.04 -1.27 6.76
CA GLY A 62 -10.39 -2.06 7.95
C GLY A 62 -9.43 -1.86 9.13
N VAL A 63 -8.63 -0.79 9.14
CA VAL A 63 -7.75 -0.48 10.27
C VAL A 63 -8.59 -0.24 11.54
N ASP A 64 -8.13 -0.79 12.66
CA ASP A 64 -8.78 -0.66 13.95
C ASP A 64 -8.86 0.82 14.39
N PRO A 65 -10.07 1.38 14.57
CA PRO A 65 -10.23 2.76 14.99
C PRO A 65 -9.68 3.02 16.40
N ALA A 66 -9.66 2.01 17.29
CA ALA A 66 -9.07 2.14 18.61
C ALA A 66 -7.54 2.21 18.56
N LEU A 67 -6.92 1.50 17.61
CA LEU A 67 -5.49 1.63 17.31
C LEU A 67 -5.17 3.02 16.76
N LEU A 68 -5.94 3.50 15.78
CA LEU A 68 -5.75 4.83 15.19
C LEU A 68 -5.89 5.95 16.24
N ALA A 69 -6.83 5.82 17.17
CA ALA A 69 -7.01 6.79 18.25
C ALA A 69 -5.86 6.77 19.27
N ARG A 70 -5.24 5.60 19.51
CA ARG A 70 -4.19 5.43 20.51
C ARG A 70 -2.80 5.77 19.99
N GLU A 71 -2.45 5.28 18.79
CA GLU A 71 -1.09 5.36 18.24
C GLU A 71 -0.98 6.37 17.08
N GLY A 72 -2.11 6.84 16.54
CA GLY A 72 -2.14 7.67 15.34
C GLY A 72 -1.96 6.87 14.04
N ALA A 73 -1.90 7.59 12.92
CA ALA A 73 -1.87 6.99 11.58
C ALA A 73 -0.50 6.40 11.18
N VAL A 74 0.59 6.87 11.80
CA VAL A 74 1.95 6.40 11.51
C VAL A 74 2.40 5.52 12.66
N HIS A 75 2.09 4.23 12.51
CA HIS A 75 2.45 3.20 13.47
C HIS A 75 2.64 1.88 12.70
N PRO A 76 3.60 1.01 13.06
CA PRO A 76 3.84 -0.25 12.36
C PRO A 76 2.59 -1.13 12.24
N GLU A 77 1.80 -1.23 13.31
CA GLU A 77 0.55 -2.00 13.30
C GLU A 77 -0.51 -1.39 12.36
N VAL A 78 -0.56 -0.06 12.25
CA VAL A 78 -1.46 0.61 11.29
C VAL A 78 -1.02 0.30 9.86
N ALA A 79 0.28 0.33 9.57
CA ALA A 79 0.81 -0.06 8.27
C ALA A 79 0.48 -1.53 7.94
N ALA A 80 0.63 -2.44 8.90
CA ALA A 80 0.30 -3.85 8.72
C ALA A 80 -1.20 -4.06 8.43
N GLN A 81 -2.08 -3.38 9.17
CA GLN A 81 -3.53 -3.44 8.94
C GLN A 81 -3.93 -2.81 7.61
N MET A 82 -3.31 -1.68 7.22
CA MET A 82 -3.51 -1.09 5.89
C MET A 82 -3.12 -2.06 4.76
N ALA A 83 -2.00 -2.77 4.91
CA ALA A 83 -1.54 -3.75 3.94
C ALA A 83 -2.49 -4.94 3.84
N SER A 84 -2.94 -5.51 4.97
CA SER A 84 -3.95 -6.57 4.98
C SER A 84 -5.26 -6.09 4.35
N GLY A 85 -5.72 -4.90 4.70
CA GLY A 85 -6.92 -4.30 4.12
C GLY A 85 -6.84 -4.16 2.61
N ALA A 86 -5.73 -3.65 2.08
CA ALA A 86 -5.53 -3.52 0.63
C ALA A 86 -5.59 -4.87 -0.08
N ARG A 87 -4.90 -5.88 0.49
CA ARG A 87 -4.94 -7.25 -0.02
C ARG A 87 -6.38 -7.77 -0.08
N ASP A 88 -7.11 -7.61 1.01
CA ASP A 88 -8.44 -8.21 1.17
C ASP A 88 -9.48 -7.50 0.28
N VAL A 89 -9.48 -6.16 0.20
CA VAL A 89 -10.47 -5.40 -0.60
C VAL A 89 -10.24 -5.46 -2.10
N LEU A 90 -8.98 -5.65 -2.54
CA LEU A 90 -8.63 -5.76 -3.97
C LEU A 90 -8.48 -7.21 -4.44
N GLY A 91 -8.61 -8.18 -3.53
CA GLY A 91 -8.45 -9.61 -3.82
C GLY A 91 -7.09 -9.92 -4.40
N ALA A 92 -6.03 -9.52 -3.69
CA ALA A 92 -4.65 -9.82 -4.04
C ALA A 92 -4.07 -10.93 -3.14
N ASP A 93 -2.95 -11.54 -3.53
CA ASP A 93 -2.21 -12.47 -2.68
C ASP A 93 -1.37 -11.72 -1.63
N TRP A 94 -0.84 -10.57 -2.02
CA TRP A 94 0.01 -9.71 -1.20
C TRP A 94 -0.56 -8.31 -1.07
N GLY A 95 -0.36 -7.74 0.12
CA GLY A 95 -0.64 -6.34 0.40
C GLY A 95 0.62 -5.63 0.87
N ALA A 96 0.83 -4.41 0.39
CA ALA A 96 1.84 -3.50 0.92
C ALA A 96 1.19 -2.17 1.33
N ALA A 97 1.80 -1.44 2.25
CA ALA A 97 1.27 -0.16 2.68
C ALA A 97 2.35 0.88 2.97
N THR A 98 2.02 2.15 2.72
CA THR A 98 2.82 3.30 3.15
C THR A 98 2.01 4.18 4.10
N THR A 99 2.60 4.49 5.25
CA THR A 99 2.10 5.52 6.16
C THR A 99 3.29 6.22 6.81
N GLY A 100 3.14 7.50 7.07
CA GLY A 100 4.25 8.38 7.40
C GLY A 100 3.82 9.84 7.40
N VAL A 101 4.70 10.69 7.91
CA VAL A 101 4.50 12.14 7.92
C VAL A 101 5.21 12.75 6.72
N ALA A 102 4.47 13.44 5.85
CA ALA A 102 5.05 14.14 4.71
C ALA A 102 5.82 15.42 5.10
N GLY A 103 5.65 15.89 6.35
CA GLY A 103 6.15 17.17 6.86
C GLY A 103 5.20 18.34 6.54
N PRO A 104 5.48 19.57 7.02
CA PRO A 104 6.68 19.99 7.78
C PRO A 104 6.59 19.78 9.30
N GLU A 105 5.40 19.49 9.85
CA GLU A 105 5.22 19.28 11.28
C GLU A 105 5.61 17.85 11.68
N PRO A 106 6.33 17.62 12.79
CA PRO A 106 6.54 16.29 13.34
C PRO A 106 5.23 15.71 13.87
N GLN A 107 5.20 14.38 13.98
CA GLN A 107 4.11 13.66 14.64
C GLN A 107 4.18 13.77 16.16
#